data_AF-A0A3S1C9Q2-F1
#
_entry.id   AF-A0A3S1C9Q2-F1
#
_cell.length_a   1.000
_cell.length_b   1.000
_cell.length_c   1.000
_cell.angle_alpha   90.00
_cell.angle_beta   90.00
_cell.angle_gamma   90.00
#
_symmetry.space_group_name_H-M   'P 1'
#
loop_
_entity.id
_entity.type
_entity.pdbx_description
1 polymer ?
#
loop_
_entity_poly.entity_id
_entity_poly.type
_entity_poly.pdbx_seq_one_letter_code
_entity_poly.pdbx_strand_id
1 'polypeptide(L)'
;EHDEKVFGSYLAFCGIGLKNAQLYERSLLENRRNQVLLDLARVIFEEQVNVDHLIQKIMMHTQSLLQCERCQVMLVDDQKKGTFSQVFDLQASDFDNDDSYNRAG
;
A
#
# COMPACT_ATOMS: atom_id res chain seq x y z
N GLU A 1 12.02 -41.07 38.45
CA GLU A 1 13.44 -40.66 38.29
C GLU A 1 14.02 -40.84 36.89
N HIS A 2 14.10 -42.05 36.30
CA HIS A 2 14.68 -42.21 34.95
C HIS A 2 13.86 -41.50 33.86
N ASP A 3 12.55 -41.72 33.86
CA ASP A 3 11.64 -41.12 32.88
C ASP A 3 11.59 -39.59 32.98
N GLU A 4 11.69 -39.04 34.20
CA GLU A 4 11.73 -37.58 34.42
C GLU A 4 13.00 -36.95 33.83
N LYS A 5 14.16 -37.62 33.94
CA LYS A 5 15.42 -37.14 33.34
C LYS A 5 15.38 -37.21 31.81
N VAL A 6 14.81 -38.27 31.26
CA VAL A 6 14.64 -38.44 29.81
C VAL A 6 13.67 -37.39 29.28
N PHE A 7 12.52 -37.21 29.93
CA PHE A 7 11.54 -36.18 29.57
C PHE A 7 12.10 -34.77 29.67
N GLY A 8 12.86 -34.46 30.74
CA GLY A 8 13.54 -33.17 30.89
C GLY A 8 14.53 -32.87 29.76
N SER A 9 15.21 -33.90 29.27
CA SER A 9 16.14 -33.77 28.13
C SER A 9 15.41 -33.49 26.82
N TYR A 10 14.27 -34.14 26.55
CA TYR A 10 13.42 -33.84 25.39
C TYR A 10 12.81 -32.44 25.44
N LEU A 11 12.36 -31.99 26.63
CA LEU A 11 11.83 -30.64 26.82
C LEU A 11 12.86 -29.55 26.51
N ALA A 12 14.14 -29.79 26.80
CA ALA A 12 15.19 -28.84 26.43
C ALA A 12 15.25 -28.63 24.90
N PHE A 13 15.19 -29.71 24.12
CA PHE A 13 15.16 -29.62 22.66
C PHE A 13 13.88 -28.96 22.13
N CYS A 14 12.72 -29.30 22.69
CA CYS A 14 11.46 -28.63 22.35
C CYS A 14 11.52 -27.12 22.65
N GLY A 15 12.12 -26.74 23.79
CA GLY A 15 12.29 -25.34 24.17
C GLY A 15 13.16 -24.56 23.19
N ILE A 16 14.24 -25.16 22.68
CA ILE A 16 15.10 -24.56 21.64
C ILE A 16 14.31 -24.38 20.34
N GLY A 17 13.59 -25.42 19.89
CA GLY A 17 12.79 -25.37 18.67
C GLY A 17 11.68 -24.30 18.74
N LEU A 18 10.96 -24.24 19.86
CA LEU A 18 9.92 -23.24 20.09
C LEU A 18 10.49 -21.82 20.12
N LYS A 19 11.61 -21.62 20.80
CA LYS A 19 12.29 -20.32 20.85
C LYS A 19 12.75 -19.87 19.46
N ASN A 20 13.30 -20.78 18.65
CA ASN A 20 13.70 -20.47 17.29
C ASN A 20 12.51 -20.11 16.41
N ALA A 21 11.38 -20.82 16.52
CA ALA A 21 10.15 -20.48 15.80
C ALA A 21 9.63 -19.09 16.18
N GLN A 22 9.62 -18.76 17.47
CA GLN A 22 9.22 -17.42 17.96
C GLN A 22 10.17 -16.32 17.46
N LEU A 23 11.49 -16.57 17.46
CA LEU A 23 12.46 -15.61 16.94
C LEU A 23 12.29 -15.41 15.43
N TYR A 24 12.02 -16.48 14.68
CA TYR A 24 11.77 -16.41 13.25
C TYR A 24 10.50 -15.60 12.94
N GLU A 25 9.40 -15.85 13.66
CA GLU A 25 8.16 -15.09 13.51
C GLU A 25 8.36 -13.60 13.80
N ARG A 26 9.08 -13.27 14.88
CA ARG A 26 9.43 -11.87 15.18
C ARG A 26 10.28 -11.23 14.07
N SER A 27 11.26 -11.96 13.54
CA SER A 27 12.09 -11.50 12.44
C SER A 27 11.27 -11.21 11.18
N LEU A 28 10.28 -12.06 10.85
CA LEU A 28 9.37 -11.83 9.74
C LEU A 28 8.51 -10.56 9.94
N LEU A 29 8.00 -10.36 11.16
CA LEU A 29 7.21 -9.17 11.50
C LEU A 29 8.04 -7.89 11.38
N GLU A 30 9.27 -7.90 11.88
CA GLU A 30 10.20 -6.77 11.76
C GLU A 30 10.57 -6.51 10.30
N ASN A 31 10.82 -7.56 9.51
CA ASN A 31 11.10 -7.43 8.09
C ASN A 31 9.91 -6.80 7.34
N ARG A 32 8.68 -7.28 7.60
CA ARG A 32 7.46 -6.70 7.04
C ARG A 32 7.30 -5.23 7.42
N ARG A 33 7.55 -4.87 8.68
CA ARG A 33 7.50 -3.48 9.12
C ARG A 33 8.51 -2.62 8.34
N ASN A 34 9.72 -3.12 8.13
CA ASN A 34 10.72 -2.41 7.34
C ASN A 34 10.31 -2.25 5.88
N GLN A 35 9.70 -3.27 5.27
CA GLN A 35 9.17 -3.17 3.90
C GLN A 35 8.10 -2.07 3.79
N VAL A 36 7.13 -2.04 4.72
CA VAL A 36 6.10 -0.99 4.75
C VAL A 36 6.71 0.40 4.90
N LEU A 37 7.75 0.55 5.72
CA LEU A 37 8.46 1.83 5.88
C LEU A 37 9.21 2.23 4.60
N LEU A 38 9.80 1.28 3.88
CA LEU A 38 10.46 1.53 2.59
C LEU A 38 9.46 1.90 1.50
N ASP A 39 8.30 1.23 1.44
CA ASP A 39 7.22 1.60 0.51
C ASP A 39 6.68 2.99 0.81
N LEU A 40 6.50 3.33 2.09
CA LEU A 40 6.10 4.67 2.49
C LEU A 40 7.15 5.70 2.11
N ALA A 41 8.44 5.42 2.37
CA ALA A 41 9.53 6.29 1.95
C ALA A 41 9.54 6.47 0.43
N ARG A 42 9.29 5.41 -0.33
CA ARG A 42 9.16 5.47 -1.79
C ARG A 42 8.00 6.37 -2.20
N VAL A 43 6.82 6.25 -1.59
CA VAL A 43 5.67 7.13 -1.88
C VAL A 43 5.94 8.59 -1.50
N ILE A 44 6.74 8.85 -0.47
CA ILE A 44 7.11 10.20 -0.04
C ILE A 44 8.17 10.81 -0.95
N PHE A 45 9.18 10.02 -1.36
CA PHE A 45 10.29 10.45 -2.22
C PHE A 45 9.99 10.35 -3.72
N GLU A 46 8.96 9.60 -4.11
CA GLU A 46 8.17 9.87 -5.32
C GLU A 46 7.42 11.19 -5.10
N GLU A 47 8.17 12.29 -4.96
CA GLU A 47 7.62 13.63 -5.16
C GLU A 47 6.83 13.61 -6.47
N GLN A 48 5.57 14.07 -6.43
CA GLN A 48 4.71 14.14 -7.61
C GLN A 48 5.32 15.07 -8.67
N VAL A 49 6.05 14.51 -9.61
CA VAL A 49 6.56 15.21 -10.80
C VAL A 49 5.45 15.40 -11.85
N ASN A 50 4.28 14.78 -11.68
CA ASN A 50 3.16 14.91 -12.60
C ASN A 50 1.85 15.30 -11.88
N VAL A 51 1.31 16.46 -12.26
CA VAL A 51 -0.01 16.99 -11.85
C VAL A 51 -1.12 15.95 -12.07
N ASP A 52 -1.04 15.14 -13.11
CA ASP A 52 -2.01 14.09 -13.43
C ASP A 52 -2.14 13.07 -12.30
N HIS A 53 -1.02 12.57 -11.79
CA HIS A 53 -0.99 11.56 -10.73
C HIS A 53 -1.49 12.11 -9.40
N LEU A 54 -1.18 13.38 -9.11
CA LEU A 54 -1.69 14.06 -7.92
C LEU A 54 -3.20 14.20 -7.97
N ILE A 55 -3.74 14.69 -9.08
CA ILE A 55 -5.19 14.88 -9.25
C ILE A 55 -5.90 13.54 -9.18
N GLN A 56 -5.36 12.50 -9.81
CA GLN A 56 -5.93 11.16 -9.77
C GLN A 56 -5.99 10.60 -8.34
N LYS A 57 -4.92 10.77 -7.55
CA LYS A 57 -4.90 10.34 -6.15
C LYS A 57 -5.93 11.08 -5.30
N ILE A 58 -6.05 12.40 -5.48
CA ILE A 58 -7.09 13.21 -4.82
C ILE A 58 -8.49 12.71 -5.20
N MET A 59 -8.74 12.46 -6.50
CA MET A 59 -10.03 11.99 -7.00
C MET A 59 -10.40 10.61 -6.46
N MET A 60 -9.45 9.67 -6.40
CA MET A 60 -9.66 8.34 -5.81
C MET A 60 -10.04 8.43 -4.32
N HIS A 61 -9.29 9.22 -3.54
CA HIS A 61 -9.60 9.41 -2.12
C HIS A 61 -10.94 10.11 -1.91
N THR A 62 -11.26 11.13 -2.71
CA THR A 62 -12.51 11.88 -2.62
C THR A 62 -13.72 11.03 -2.99
N GLN A 63 -13.61 10.22 -4.04
CA GLN A 63 -14.69 9.33 -4.46
C GLN A 63 -14.97 8.26 -3.40
N SER A 64 -13.92 7.66 -2.83
CA SER A 64 -14.05 6.72 -1.71
C SER A 64 -14.67 7.36 -0.47
N LEU A 65 -14.24 8.59 -0.12
CA LEU A 65 -14.72 9.32 1.05
C LEU A 65 -16.18 9.77 0.93
N LEU A 66 -16.58 10.25 -0.25
CA LEU A 66 -17.94 10.76 -0.51
C LEU A 66 -18.90 9.69 -1.04
N GLN A 67 -18.39 8.52 -1.41
CA GLN A 67 -19.15 7.41 -2.00
C GLN A 67 -19.98 7.86 -3.23
N CYS A 68 -19.38 8.69 -4.10
CA CYS A 68 -20.04 9.16 -5.31
C CYS A 68 -19.79 8.24 -6.51
N GLU A 69 -20.74 8.18 -7.45
CA GLU A 69 -20.61 7.33 -8.65
C GLU A 69 -19.61 7.86 -9.67
N ARG A 70 -19.40 9.19 -9.70
CA ARG A 70 -18.51 9.87 -10.63
C ARG A 70 -17.96 11.14 -10.01
N CYS A 71 -16.67 11.41 -10.20
CA CYS A 71 -16.05 12.69 -9.86
C CYS A 71 -15.23 13.21 -11.05
N GLN A 72 -15.18 14.54 -11.19
CA GLN A 72 -14.50 15.20 -12.30
C GLN A 72 -13.71 16.41 -11.80
N VAL A 73 -12.48 16.56 -12.28
CA VAL A 73 -11.63 17.73 -12.01
C VAL A 73 -11.30 18.39 -13.35
N MET A 74 -11.55 19.68 -13.46
CA MET A 74 -11.30 20.46 -14.68
C MET A 74 -10.25 21.53 -14.38
N LEU A 75 -9.12 21.46 -15.05
CA LEU A 75 -8.06 22.46 -14.93
C LEU A 75 -8.38 23.65 -15.82
N VAL A 76 -8.30 24.85 -15.26
CA VAL A 76 -8.53 26.09 -16.01
C VAL A 76 -7.30 26.41 -16.86
N ASP A 77 -7.52 26.94 -18.06
CA ASP A 77 -6.44 27.47 -18.90
C ASP A 77 -6.11 28.92 -18.49
N ASP A 78 -4.90 29.14 -17.99
CA ASP A 78 -4.42 30.46 -17.57
C ASP A 78 -4.27 31.45 -18.74
N GLN A 79 -4.05 30.96 -19.97
CA GLN A 79 -3.89 31.78 -21.17
C GLN A 79 -5.25 32.09 -21.82
N LYS A 80 -6.23 31.19 -21.68
CA LYS A 80 -7.58 31.32 -22.24
C LYS A 80 -8.63 31.30 -21.13
N LYS A 81 -8.82 32.48 -20.52
CA LYS A 81 -9.87 32.71 -19.51
C LYS A 81 -11.23 32.19 -19.98
N GLY A 82 -11.84 31.34 -19.16
CA GLY A 82 -13.15 30.72 -19.43
C GLY A 82 -13.10 29.38 -20.16
N THR A 83 -11.92 28.83 -20.40
CA THR A 83 -11.75 27.48 -20.98
C THR A 83 -10.95 26.57 -20.05
N PHE A 84 -11.07 25.25 -20.26
CA PHE A 84 -10.38 24.24 -19.49
C PHE A 84 -9.24 23.65 -20.31
N SER A 85 -8.05 23.57 -19.71
CA SER A 85 -6.84 23.00 -20.32
C SER A 85 -6.87 21.47 -20.31
N GLN A 86 -7.45 20.88 -19.27
CA GLN A 86 -7.51 19.43 -19.09
C GLN A 86 -8.71 19.03 -18.23
N VAL A 87 -9.23 17.83 -18.46
CA VAL A 87 -10.35 17.25 -17.71
C VAL A 87 -9.98 15.85 -17.27
N PHE A 88 -10.10 15.60 -15.97
CA PHE A 88 -9.96 14.30 -15.33
C PHE A 88 -11.33 13.80 -14.94
N ASP A 89 -11.67 12.57 -15.30
CA ASP A 89 -12.99 11.97 -15.08
C ASP A 89 -12.79 10.57 -14.50
N LEU A 90 -13.39 10.30 -13.34
CA LEU A 90 -13.27 9.02 -12.64
C LEU A 90 -14.67 8.49 -12.27
N GLN A 91 -14.95 7.26 -12.66
CA GLN A 91 -16.19 6.55 -12.35
C GLN A 91 -15.94 5.46 -11.30
N ALA A 92 -16.96 5.13 -10.52
CA ALA A 92 -16.89 4.06 -9.52
C ALA A 92 -16.55 2.69 -10.13
N SER A 93 -16.97 2.44 -11.38
CA SER A 93 -16.65 1.24 -12.13
C SER A 93 -15.16 1.11 -12.51
N ASP A 94 -14.39 2.20 -12.44
CA ASP A 94 -12.97 2.16 -12.84
C ASP A 94 -12.10 1.44 -11.80
N PHE A 95 -12.61 1.24 -10.57
CA PHE A 95 -11.95 0.49 -9.51
C PHE A 95 -11.93 -1.03 -9.75
N ASP A 96 -12.82 -1.53 -10.62
CA ASP A 96 -12.90 -2.96 -10.93
C ASP A 96 -11.88 -3.40 -12.01
N ASN A 97 -11.18 -2.45 -12.65
CA ASN A 97 -10.27 -2.67 -13.79
C ASN A 97 -8.79 -2.38 -13.44
N ASP A 98 -8.29 -2.91 -12.33
CA ASP A 98 -6.90 -2.74 -11.84
C ASP A 98 -5.80 -3.24 -12.81
N ASP A 99 -6.16 -3.85 -13.93
CA ASP A 99 -5.23 -4.27 -15.00
C ASP A 99 -4.89 -3.16 -16.03
N SER A 100 -5.58 -2.01 -16.01
CA SER A 100 -5.48 -1.01 -17.08
C SER A 100 -4.42 0.08 -16.87
N TYR A 101 -3.86 0.22 -15.66
CA TYR A 101 -2.91 1.29 -15.31
C TYR A 101 -1.47 1.07 -15.77
N ASN A 102 -1.12 -0.11 -16.30
CA ASN A 102 0.22 -0.41 -16.82
C ASN A 102 0.38 -0.19 -18.34
N ARG A 103 -0.58 0.45 -19.04
CA ARG A 103 -0.58 0.49 -20.52
C ARG A 103 -0.44 1.85 -21.20
N ALA A 104 -0.11 2.91 -20.47
CA ALA A 104 0.23 4.20 -21.08
C ALA A 104 1.62 4.66 -20.61
N GLY A 105 2.65 4.02 -21.17
CA GLY A 105 4.01 4.55 -21.31
C GLY A 105 4.31 4.75 -22.79
#